data_AF-A0A8T5RQF1-F1
#
_entry.id   AF-A0A8T5RQF1-F1
#
_cell.length_a   1.000
_cell.length_b   1.000
_cell.length_c   1.000
_cell.angle_alpha   90.00
_cell.angle_beta   90.00
_cell.angle_gamma   90.00
#
_symmetry.space_group_name_H-M   'P 1'
#
loop_
_entity.id
_entity.type
_entity.pdbx_description
1 polymer ?
#
loop_
_entity_poly.entity_id
_entity_poly.type
_entity_poly.pdbx_seq_one_letter_code
_entity_poly.pdbx_strand_id
1 'polypeptide(L)'
;MKLPKEMQKKESSRPKRPTPVKKRPGQQYGSRAMRRKMQQQGIDMDQIEATRVIIEGPEKTIIINQPEVVQMEQMGQSIFQIIGNPEEYSPEEINISDTPETTDIISDE
;
A
#
# COMPACT_ATOMS: atom_id res chain seq x y z
N MET A 1 -12.58 -4.66 61.58
CA MET A 1 -11.22 -5.22 61.41
C MET A 1 -10.72 -4.87 60.01
N LYS A 2 -9.51 -4.35 59.86
CA LYS A 2 -8.93 -3.98 58.54
C LYS A 2 -8.03 -5.12 58.05
N LEU A 3 -8.14 -5.46 56.76
CA LEU A 3 -7.35 -6.53 56.13
C LEU A 3 -5.84 -6.19 56.10
N PRO A 4 -4.94 -7.20 56.17
CA PRO A 4 -3.48 -7.00 56.14
C PRO A 4 -2.97 -6.31 54.87
N LYS A 5 -1.97 -5.44 55.01
CA LYS A 5 -1.40 -4.56 53.96
C LYS A 5 -0.78 -5.30 52.76
N GLU A 6 -0.60 -6.62 52.82
CA GLU A 6 -0.10 -7.43 51.70
C GLU A 6 -1.19 -7.72 50.65
N MET A 7 -2.48 -7.76 51.03
CA MET A 7 -3.58 -7.91 50.07
C MET A 7 -3.87 -6.61 49.30
N GLN A 8 -3.48 -5.45 49.83
CA GLN A 8 -3.67 -4.14 49.18
C GLN A 8 -2.67 -3.83 48.06
N LYS A 9 -1.55 -4.58 47.95
CA LYS A 9 -0.53 -4.34 46.92
C LYS A 9 -0.76 -5.09 45.60
N LYS A 10 -1.77 -5.98 45.52
CA LYS A 10 -2.10 -6.71 44.28
C LYS A 10 -3.04 -5.95 43.33
N GLU A 11 -3.54 -4.77 43.72
CA GLU A 11 -4.59 -4.06 42.95
C GLU A 11 -4.08 -3.08 41.89
N SER A 12 -2.75 -2.86 41.74
CA SER A 12 -2.23 -1.90 40.76
C SER A 12 -1.89 -2.50 39.39
N SER A 13 -2.17 -3.78 39.14
CA SER A 13 -2.05 -4.38 37.80
C SER A 13 -3.39 -4.39 37.07
N ARG A 14 -4.06 -3.23 36.97
CA ARG A 14 -5.08 -3.12 35.92
C ARG A 14 -4.31 -3.04 34.60
N PRO A 15 -4.44 -4.01 33.68
CA PRO A 15 -3.81 -3.89 32.38
C PRO A 15 -4.38 -2.61 31.76
N LYS A 16 -3.50 -1.63 31.46
CA LYS A 16 -3.93 -0.43 30.75
C LYS A 16 -4.52 -0.91 29.44
N ARG A 17 -5.83 -0.70 29.25
CA ARG A 17 -6.54 -1.07 28.02
C ARG A 17 -5.71 -0.49 26.87
N PRO A 18 -5.13 -1.32 25.99
CA PRO A 18 -4.31 -0.81 24.91
C PRO A 18 -5.20 0.11 24.08
N THR A 19 -4.90 1.41 24.10
CA THR A 19 -5.57 2.35 23.22
C THR A 19 -5.17 1.97 21.80
N PRO A 20 -6.11 1.83 20.86
CA PRO A 20 -5.76 1.57 19.47
C PRO A 20 -4.92 2.75 18.98
N VAL A 21 -3.62 2.50 18.80
CA VAL A 21 -2.72 3.47 18.19
C VAL A 21 -3.15 3.53 16.73
N LYS A 22 -3.86 4.59 16.34
CA LYS A 22 -4.11 4.89 14.93
C LYS A 22 -2.74 5.06 14.28
N LYS A 23 -2.30 4.04 13.54
CA LYS A 23 -1.07 4.11 12.74
C LYS A 23 -1.26 5.26 11.76
N ARG A 24 -0.44 6.30 11.90
CA ARG A 24 -0.48 7.43 10.98
C ARG A 24 -0.01 6.93 9.61
N PRO A 25 -0.70 7.28 8.51
CA PRO A 25 -0.27 6.90 7.18
C PRO A 25 1.16 7.41 6.99
N GLY A 26 2.02 6.52 6.50
CA GLY A 26 3.43 6.80 6.32
C GLY A 26 4.36 6.30 7.43
N GLN A 27 3.94 5.66 8.53
CA GLN A 27 4.87 5.16 9.58
C GLN A 27 5.53 3.79 9.26
N GLN A 28 5.42 3.27 8.04
CA GLN A 28 5.90 1.92 7.70
C GLN A 28 7.34 1.84 7.15
N TYR A 29 7.92 2.95 6.67
CA TYR A 29 9.23 2.91 6.00
C TYR A 29 10.34 3.53 6.87
N GLY A 30 11.25 2.71 7.39
CA GLY A 30 12.53 3.13 7.97
C GLY A 30 12.49 3.90 9.31
N SER A 31 13.64 3.92 10.01
CA SER A 31 13.82 4.70 11.23
C SER A 31 13.65 6.21 10.95
N ARG A 32 13.24 7.01 11.96
CA ARG A 32 13.13 8.48 11.80
C ARG A 32 14.42 9.13 11.30
N ALA A 33 15.57 8.57 11.70
CA ALA A 33 16.88 9.01 11.26
C ALA A 33 17.09 8.74 9.76
N MET A 34 16.62 7.61 9.24
CA MET A 34 16.70 7.26 7.83
C MET A 34 15.87 8.22 6.96
N ARG A 35 14.64 8.54 7.39
CA ARG A 35 13.78 9.51 6.68
C ARG A 35 14.39 10.91 6.61
N ARG A 36 14.98 11.37 7.72
CA ARG A 36 15.63 12.68 7.76
C ARG A 36 16.82 12.76 6.81
N LYS A 37 17.57 11.66 6.68
CA LYS A 37 18.65 11.55 5.70
C LYS A 37 18.14 11.49 4.25
N MET A 38 17.05 10.75 3.99
CA MET A 38 16.42 10.68 2.66
C MET A 38 15.91 12.05 2.20
N GLN A 39 15.20 12.80 3.05
CA GLN A 39 14.78 14.18 2.74
C GLN A 39 15.97 15.12 2.50
N GLN A 40 17.07 14.98 3.25
CA GLN A 40 18.28 15.79 3.04
C GLN A 40 18.98 15.48 1.71
N GLN A 41 18.75 14.31 1.14
CA GLN A 41 19.26 13.91 -0.16
C GLN A 41 18.30 14.22 -1.32
N GLY A 42 17.17 14.88 -1.04
CA GLY A 42 16.15 15.21 -2.04
C GLY A 42 15.43 13.99 -2.60
N ILE A 43 15.36 12.91 -1.82
CA ILE A 43 14.62 11.71 -2.19
C ILE A 43 13.19 11.88 -1.67
N ASP A 44 12.28 12.24 -2.58
CA ASP A 44 10.86 12.37 -2.29
C ASP A 44 10.19 10.99 -2.42
N MET A 45 9.32 10.68 -1.46
CA MET A 45 8.57 9.42 -1.40
C MET A 45 7.08 9.73 -1.37
N ASP A 46 6.37 9.31 -2.41
CA ASP A 46 4.94 9.52 -2.56
C ASP A 46 4.20 8.20 -2.66
N GLN A 47 3.07 8.10 -1.96
CA GLN A 47 2.19 6.93 -2.05
C GLN A 47 1.19 7.13 -3.18
N ILE A 48 1.11 6.17 -4.09
CA ILE A 48 0.18 6.20 -5.23
C ILE A 48 -0.99 5.27 -4.93
N GLU A 49 -2.20 5.82 -5.02
CA GLU A 49 -3.44 5.05 -4.99
C GLU A 49 -3.71 4.44 -6.38
N ALA A 50 -3.11 3.28 -6.65
CA ALA A 50 -3.27 2.56 -7.90
C ALA A 50 -4.40 1.51 -7.82
N THR A 51 -5.25 1.43 -8.85
CA THR A 51 -6.29 0.39 -8.94
C THR A 51 -5.72 -0.92 -9.50
N ARG A 52 -4.76 -0.83 -10.42
CA ARG A 52 -4.11 -1.97 -11.08
C ARG A 52 -2.70 -1.59 -11.52
N VAL A 53 -1.78 -2.55 -11.45
CA VAL A 53 -0.45 -2.48 -12.09
C VAL A 53 -0.37 -3.60 -13.12
N ILE A 54 0.08 -3.26 -14.33
CA ILE A 54 0.31 -4.20 -15.43
C ILE A 54 1.78 -4.11 -15.81
N ILE A 55 2.48 -5.24 -15.79
CA ILE A 55 3.87 -5.37 -16.20
C ILE A 55 3.89 -6.28 -17.42
N GLU A 56 4.06 -5.69 -18.60
CA GLU A 56 4.18 -6.43 -19.85
C GLU A 56 5.64 -6.83 -20.06
N GLY A 57 5.89 -8.14 -20.05
CA GLY A 57 7.19 -8.72 -20.38
C GLY A 57 7.11 -9.46 -21.72
N PRO A 58 8.27 -9.76 -22.34
CA PRO A 58 8.31 -10.50 -23.59
C PRO A 58 7.80 -11.95 -23.48
N GLU A 59 7.85 -12.55 -22.28
CA GLU A 59 7.46 -13.95 -22.05
C GLU A 59 6.11 -14.11 -21.36
N LYS A 60 5.69 -13.11 -20.58
CA LYS A 60 4.45 -13.13 -19.79
C LYS A 60 4.07 -11.73 -19.35
N THR A 61 2.79 -11.56 -19.07
CA THR A 61 2.24 -10.34 -18.48
C THR A 61 1.89 -10.60 -17.03
N ILE A 62 2.27 -9.68 -16.15
CA ILE A 62 1.95 -9.76 -14.72
C ILE A 62 0.95 -8.66 -14.39
N ILE A 63 -0.20 -9.04 -13.82
CA ILE A 63 -1.25 -8.12 -13.39
C ILE A 63 -1.35 -8.18 -11.87
N ILE A 64 -1.33 -7.02 -11.22
CA ILE A 64 -1.52 -6.89 -9.77
C ILE A 64 -2.74 -5.99 -9.56
N ASN A 65 -3.82 -6.55 -9.02
CA ASN A 65 -5.05 -5.81 -8.70
C ASN A 65 -4.96 -5.21 -7.28
N GLN A 66 -5.44 -3.97 -7.10
CA GLN A 66 -5.39 -3.21 -5.85
C GLN A 66 -4.01 -3.21 -5.15
N PRO A 67 -2.91 -2.85 -5.85
CA PRO A 67 -1.58 -2.82 -5.24
C PRO A 67 -1.38 -1.63 -4.31
N GLU A 68 -0.51 -1.81 -3.31
CA GLU A 68 0.11 -0.69 -2.59
C GLU A 68 1.36 -0.25 -3.36
N VAL A 69 1.35 0.98 -3.89
CA VAL A 69 2.43 1.52 -4.71
C VAL A 69 3.06 2.73 -4.02
N VAL A 70 4.40 2.74 -3.95
CA VAL A 70 5.19 3.87 -3.48
C VAL A 70 6.14 4.29 -4.59
N GLN A 71 6.09 5.56 -5.00
CA GLN A 71 7.02 6.17 -5.92
C GLN A 71 8.11 6.89 -5.14
N MET A 72 9.35 6.74 -5.60
CA MET A 72 10.52 7.43 -5.10
C MET A 72 11.27 8.05 -6.27
N GLU A 73 11.59 9.34 -6.20
CA GLU A 73 12.44 9.98 -7.21
C GLU A 73 13.88 10.08 -6.69
N GLN A 74 14.83 9.60 -7.48
CA GLN A 74 16.25 9.69 -7.16
C GLN A 74 17.04 10.04 -8.42
N MET A 75 17.73 11.19 -8.42
CA MET A 75 18.63 11.60 -9.50
C MET A 75 17.97 11.57 -10.90
N GLY A 76 16.68 11.93 -11.00
CA GLY A 76 15.91 11.90 -12.25
C GLY A 76 15.42 10.52 -12.68
N GLN A 77 15.57 9.50 -11.83
CA GLN A 77 14.98 8.17 -12.02
C GLN A 77 13.79 7.99 -11.07
N SER A 78 12.67 7.53 -11.61
CA SER A 78 11.50 7.13 -10.80
C SER A 78 11.60 5.65 -10.45
N ILE A 79 11.65 5.37 -9.15
CA ILE A 79 11.70 4.02 -8.59
C ILE A 79 10.32 3.73 -7.98
N PHE A 80 9.67 2.67 -8.44
CA PHE A 80 8.38 2.23 -7.93
C PHE A 80 8.55 0.98 -7.07
N GLN A 81 8.03 1.01 -5.85
CA GLN A 81 7.86 -0.15 -5.00
C GLN A 81 6.40 -0.58 -5.05
N ILE A 82 6.14 -1.78 -5.55
CA ILE A 82 4.80 -2.35 -5.71
C ILE A 82 4.66 -3.54 -4.76
N ILE A 83 3.63 -3.55 -3.92
CA ILE A 83 3.31 -4.63 -2.99
C ILE A 83 1.88 -5.09 -3.29
N GLY A 84 1.70 -6.38 -3.58
CA GLY A 84 0.41 -6.96 -3.89
C GLY A 84 0.51 -8.43 -4.29
N ASN A 85 -0.61 -9.01 -4.74
CA ASN A 85 -0.67 -10.37 -5.24
C ASN A 85 -0.58 -10.37 -6.78
N PRO A 86 0.46 -10.96 -7.38
CA PRO A 86 0.62 -11.04 -8.83
C PRO A 86 -0.17 -12.19 -9.45
N GLU A 87 -0.81 -11.92 -10.58
CA GLU A 87 -1.42 -12.88 -11.49
C GLU A 87 -0.62 -12.87 -12.81
N GLU A 88 -0.16 -14.04 -13.25
CA GLU A 88 0.65 -14.17 -14.47
C GLU A 88 -0.20 -14.71 -15.62
N TYR A 89 -0.06 -14.09 -16.79
CA TYR A 89 -0.75 -14.45 -18.02
C TYR A 89 0.27 -14.75 -19.11
N SER A 90 0.03 -15.80 -19.89
CA SER A 90 0.83 -16.08 -21.08
C SER A 90 0.53 -15.02 -22.17
N PRO A 91 1.48 -14.73 -23.07
CA PRO A 91 1.29 -13.72 -24.13
C PRO A 91 0.14 -14.06 -25.09
N GLU A 92 -0.24 -15.33 -25.16
CA GLU A 92 -1.24 -15.87 -26.09
C GLU A 92 -2.69 -15.72 -25.58
N GLU A 93 -2.91 -15.41 -24.29
CA GLU A 93 -4.24 -15.38 -23.67
C GLU A 93 -4.86 -13.98 -23.55
N ILE A 94 -4.11 -12.92 -23.88
CA ILE A 94 -4.53 -11.54 -23.58
C ILE A 94 -5.09 -10.86 -24.83
N ASN A 95 -6.38 -11.06 -25.09
CA ASN A 95 -7.15 -10.20 -26.00
C ASN A 95 -7.63 -8.96 -25.22
N ILE A 96 -6.79 -7.93 -25.09
CA ILE A 96 -7.26 -6.60 -24.66
C ILE A 96 -8.05 -5.99 -25.82
N SER A 97 -9.33 -6.36 -25.92
CA SER A 97 -10.32 -5.65 -26.72
C SER A 97 -11.18 -4.82 -25.79
N ASP A 98 -10.62 -3.71 -25.30
CA ASP A 98 -11.40 -2.66 -24.65
C ASP A 98 -11.81 -1.64 -25.73
N THR A 99 -12.69 -2.07 -26.63
CA THR A 99 -13.47 -1.15 -27.46
C THR A 99 -14.79 -0.92 -26.73
N PRO A 100 -15.07 0.29 -26.22
CA PRO A 100 -16.42 0.61 -25.77
C PRO A 100 -17.34 0.61 -26.99
N GLU A 101 -18.11 -0.46 -27.15
CA GLU A 101 -19.23 -0.53 -28.08
C GLU A 101 -20.25 0.55 -27.69
N THR A 102 -20.14 1.72 -28.31
CA THR A 102 -21.23 2.68 -28.38
C THR A 102 -22.24 2.14 -29.39
N THR A 103 -23.14 1.28 -28.92
CA THR A 103 -24.38 0.95 -29.62
C THR A 103 -25.36 2.08 -29.41
N ASP A 104 -25.14 3.20 -30.12
CA ASP A 104 -26.18 4.22 -30.24
C ASP A 104 -27.22 3.74 -31.26
N ILE A 105 -28.41 3.58 -30.70
CA ILE A 105 -29.64 3.01 -31.25
C ILE A 105 -30.13 3.85 -32.43
N ILE A 106 -30.45 3.17 -33.54
CA ILE A 106 -31.21 3.72 -34.67
C ILE A 106 -32.55 4.25 -34.15
N SER A 107 -32.82 5.54 -34.40
CA SER A 107 -34.18 6.10 -34.38
C SER A 107 -34.49 6.57 -35.80
N ASP A 108 -35.40 5.86 -36.45
CA ASP A 108 -35.98 6.21 -37.75
C ASP A 108 -36.66 7.60 -37.73
N GLU A 109 -36.45 8.39 -38.78
CA GLU A 109 -37.46 9.32 -39.34
C GLU A 109 -37.39 9.32 -40.87
#